data_AF-A0A831XNZ2-F1
#
_entry.id   AF-A0A831XNZ2-F1
#
_cell.length_a   1.000
_cell.length_b   1.000
_cell.length_c   1.000
_cell.angle_alpha   90.00
_cell.angle_beta   90.00
_cell.angle_gamma   90.00
#
_symmetry.space_group_name_H-M   'P 1'
#
loop_
_entity.id
_entity.type
_entity.pdbx_description
1 polymer ?
#
loop_
_entity_poly.entity_id
_entity_poly.type
_entity_poly.pdbx_seq_one_letter_code
_entity_poly.pdbx_strand_id
1 'polypeptide(L)'
;AGHPPPFVVHDGNVVRTAETNVLLGVLPEFTFTPERYPFRQGDTLVLYSDGFLSVAGPSGERLDLDAMEALVRRFAPLPVEEFATALVAVAQAQGPVEDDLTLVIVRAAGHAALGATGKESSAARAPHARIPPACASRRKTVAAGNARTGRAR
;
A
#
# COMPACT_ATOMS: atom_id res chain seq x y z
N ALA A 1 8.30 3.94 3.92
CA ALA A 1 9.24 2.84 4.19
C ALA A 1 9.03 2.44 5.64
N GLY A 2 8.82 1.15 5.93
CA GLY A 2 8.44 0.71 7.28
C GLY A 2 6.96 0.91 7.64
N HIS A 3 6.10 1.20 6.67
CA HIS A 3 4.64 1.27 6.88
C HIS A 3 3.97 -0.05 6.48
N PRO A 4 2.79 -0.35 7.04
CA PRO A 4 1.99 -1.51 6.65
C PRO A 4 1.75 -1.58 5.13
N PRO A 5 1.52 -2.78 4.57
CA PRO A 5 1.30 -2.93 3.14
C PRO A 5 0.06 -2.13 2.69
N PRO A 6 0.20 -1.25 1.67
CA PRO A 6 -0.93 -0.60 1.02
C PRO A 6 -1.97 -1.58 0.48
N PHE A 7 -3.21 -1.12 0.34
CA PHE A 7 -4.25 -1.84 -0.38
C PHE A 7 -4.51 -1.21 -1.76
N VAL A 8 -4.64 -2.05 -2.78
CA VAL A 8 -5.11 -1.66 -4.12
C VAL A 8 -6.46 -2.31 -4.35
N VAL A 9 -7.45 -1.51 -4.71
CA VAL A 9 -8.77 -1.97 -5.16
C VAL A 9 -8.82 -1.89 -6.67
N HIS A 10 -9.04 -3.03 -7.32
CA HIS A 10 -9.19 -3.15 -8.77
C HIS A 10 -10.38 -4.05 -9.08
N ASP A 11 -11.35 -3.55 -9.83
CA ASP A 11 -12.54 -4.31 -10.24
C ASP A 11 -13.26 -4.99 -9.05
N GLY A 12 -13.42 -4.25 -7.94
CA GLY A 12 -14.02 -4.76 -6.71
C GLY A 12 -13.14 -5.72 -5.88
N ASN A 13 -11.98 -6.13 -6.40
CA ASN A 13 -11.03 -6.97 -5.66
C ASN A 13 -10.04 -6.10 -4.88
N VAL A 14 -9.79 -6.47 -3.62
CA VAL A 14 -8.79 -5.80 -2.78
C VAL A 14 -7.54 -6.67 -2.72
N VAL A 15 -6.37 -6.08 -2.98
CA VAL A 15 -5.07 -6.75 -2.97
C VAL A 15 -4.10 -5.97 -2.09
N ARG A 16 -3.36 -6.69 -1.23
CA ARG A 16 -2.23 -6.13 -0.47
C ARG A 16 -1.00 -6.08 -1.38
N THR A 17 -0.30 -4.95 -1.41
CA THR A 17 0.99 -4.89 -2.11
C THR A 17 2.07 -5.61 -1.30
N ALA A 18 3.27 -5.82 -1.87
CA ALA A 18 4.31 -6.48 -1.11
C ALA A 18 4.78 -5.62 0.08
N GLU A 19 5.11 -6.28 1.17
CA GLU A 19 5.63 -5.62 2.37
C GLU A 19 7.05 -5.10 2.14
N THR A 20 7.28 -3.83 2.47
CA THR A 20 8.62 -3.22 2.49
C THR A 20 8.86 -2.57 3.85
N ASN A 21 9.04 -3.42 4.86
CA ASN A 21 9.05 -3.02 6.27
C ASN A 21 10.43 -2.57 6.78
N VAL A 22 11.34 -2.17 5.90
CA VAL A 22 12.65 -1.67 6.34
C VAL A 22 12.55 -0.18 6.64
N LEU A 23 12.80 0.16 7.91
CA LEU A 23 12.91 1.53 8.37
C LEU A 23 14.11 2.21 7.70
N LEU A 24 13.89 3.45 7.27
CA LEU A 24 14.94 4.25 6.67
C LEU A 24 16.03 4.53 7.72
N GLY A 25 17.30 4.32 7.34
CA GLY A 25 18.46 4.62 8.19
C GLY A 25 18.87 3.52 9.19
N VAL A 26 18.12 2.42 9.31
CA VAL A 26 18.51 1.29 10.18
C VAL A 26 19.59 0.42 9.53
N LEU A 27 19.50 0.24 8.22
CA LEU A 27 20.50 -0.51 7.46
C LEU A 27 21.41 0.48 6.71
N PRO A 28 22.74 0.34 6.84
CA PRO A 28 23.70 1.22 6.15
C PRO A 28 23.59 1.08 4.63
N GLU A 29 23.16 -0.09 4.15
CA GLU A 29 22.93 -0.39 2.74
C GLU A 29 21.58 -1.10 2.58
N PHE A 30 20.60 -0.41 1.99
CA PHE A 30 19.32 -1.03 1.63
C PHE A 30 18.84 -0.49 0.28
N THR A 31 18.40 -1.40 -0.60
CA THR A 31 17.85 -1.03 -1.90
C THR A 31 16.33 -1.12 -1.87
N PHE A 32 15.68 0.04 -1.89
CA PHE A 32 14.23 0.11 -2.11
C PHE A 32 13.92 -0.33 -3.54
N THR A 33 13.12 -1.39 -3.68
CA THR A 33 12.62 -1.83 -4.99
C THR A 33 11.25 -1.21 -5.21
N PRO A 34 11.06 -0.35 -6.22
CA PRO A 34 9.74 0.20 -6.51
C PRO A 34 8.85 -0.90 -7.10
N GLU A 35 7.64 -1.03 -6.58
CA GLU A 35 6.58 -1.81 -7.22
C GLU A 35 5.76 -0.91 -8.16
N ARG A 36 5.30 -1.47 -9.26
CA ARG A 36 4.47 -0.77 -10.25
C ARG A 36 3.16 -1.53 -10.43
N TYR A 37 2.06 -0.82 -10.27
CA TYR A 37 0.73 -1.33 -10.48
C TYR A 37 0.04 -0.54 -11.59
N PRO A 38 -0.61 -1.20 -12.57
CA PRO A 38 -1.53 -0.51 -13.47
C PRO A 38 -2.62 0.16 -12.62
N PHE A 39 -2.88 1.44 -12.88
CA PHE A 39 -3.87 2.22 -12.14
C PHE A 39 -4.89 2.76 -13.13
N ARG A 40 -5.97 2.00 -13.32
CA ARG A 40 -7.04 2.25 -14.28
C ARG A 40 -8.13 3.09 -13.62
N GLN A 41 -8.97 3.70 -14.45
CA GLN A 41 -10.16 4.41 -13.97
C GLN A 41 -10.97 3.55 -13.00
N GLY A 42 -11.33 4.12 -11.86
CA GLY A 42 -12.05 3.44 -10.79
C GLY A 42 -11.15 2.73 -9.77
N ASP A 43 -9.88 2.47 -10.10
CA ASP A 43 -8.95 1.85 -9.16
C ASP A 43 -8.70 2.78 -7.97
N THR A 44 -8.54 2.18 -6.79
CA THR A 44 -8.33 2.92 -5.54
C THR A 44 -7.07 2.40 -4.84
N LEU A 45 -6.17 3.31 -4.46
CA LEU A 45 -5.00 3.03 -3.62
C LEU A 45 -5.29 3.57 -2.22
N VAL A 46 -5.09 2.72 -1.20
CA VAL A 46 -5.27 3.07 0.22
C VAL A 46 -3.93 2.88 0.94
N LEU A 47 -3.45 3.97 1.53
CA LEU A 47 -2.23 4.06 2.31
C LEU A 47 -2.58 4.48 3.73
N TYR A 48 -1.98 3.85 4.72
CA TYR A 48 -2.28 4.12 6.13
C TYR A 48 -1.04 3.93 7.00
N SER A 49 -1.03 4.59 8.17
CA SER A 49 -0.04 4.34 9.22
C SER A 49 -0.42 3.11 10.05
N ASP A 50 0.56 2.56 10.76
CA ASP A 50 0.40 1.47 11.73
C ASP A 50 -0.44 1.86 12.95
N GLY A 51 -0.68 3.15 13.20
CA GLY A 51 -1.67 3.63 14.17
C GLY A 51 -3.07 3.03 13.97
N PHE A 52 -3.46 2.68 12.73
CA PHE A 52 -4.72 1.95 12.49
C PHE A 52 -4.72 0.53 13.06
N LEU A 53 -3.55 -0.12 13.11
CA LEU A 53 -3.38 -1.50 13.57
C LEU A 53 -3.06 -1.59 15.07
N SER A 54 -2.80 -0.45 15.72
CA SER A 54 -2.52 -0.37 17.16
C SER A 54 -3.80 -0.24 18.00
N VAL A 55 -4.93 0.22 17.42
CA VAL A 55 -6.19 0.40 18.15
C VAL A 55 -6.78 -0.96 18.56
N ALA A 56 -7.25 -1.03 19.81
CA ALA A 56 -7.87 -2.21 20.38
C ALA A 56 -9.27 -1.94 20.95
N GLY A 57 -10.18 -2.89 20.71
CA GLY A 57 -11.52 -2.98 21.30
C GLY A 57 -11.50 -3.13 22.82
N PRO A 58 -12.66 -2.97 23.51
CA PRO A 58 -12.78 -3.28 24.94
C PRO A 58 -12.46 -4.74 25.29
N SER A 59 -12.58 -5.65 24.32
CA SER A 59 -12.19 -7.07 24.41
C SER A 59 -10.69 -7.31 24.19
N GLY A 60 -9.91 -6.27 23.85
CA GLY A 60 -8.50 -6.35 23.47
C GLY A 60 -8.25 -6.80 22.02
N GLU A 61 -9.31 -7.00 21.23
CA GLU A 61 -9.21 -7.29 19.79
C GLU A 61 -8.64 -6.07 19.05
N ARG A 62 -7.58 -6.28 18.26
CA ARG A 62 -7.00 -5.23 17.43
C ARG A 62 -7.55 -5.28 16.02
N LEU A 63 -7.57 -4.14 15.35
CA LEU A 63 -7.82 -4.08 13.92
C LEU A 63 -6.61 -4.65 13.17
N ASP A 64 -6.62 -5.95 12.88
CA ASP A 64 -5.57 -6.58 12.09
C ASP A 64 -5.70 -6.27 10.59
N LEU A 65 -4.72 -6.75 9.81
CA LEU A 65 -4.69 -6.52 8.35
C LEU A 65 -5.89 -7.16 7.63
N ASP A 66 -6.44 -8.26 8.14
CA ASP A 66 -7.56 -8.98 7.55
C ASP A 66 -8.87 -8.21 7.77
N ALA A 67 -9.07 -7.70 8.99
CA ALA A 67 -10.15 -6.79 9.32
C ALA A 67 -10.05 -5.49 8.52
N MET A 68 -8.85 -4.92 8.40
CA MET A 68 -8.61 -3.72 7.59
C MET A 68 -8.94 -3.95 6.10
N GLU A 69 -8.54 -5.09 5.54
CA GLU A 69 -8.90 -5.46 4.17
C GLU A 69 -10.42 -5.57 3.99
N ALA A 70 -11.11 -6.18 4.94
CA ALA A 70 -12.56 -6.31 4.91
C ALA A 70 -13.26 -4.93 4.94
N LEU A 71 -12.77 -3.99 5.75
CA LEU A 71 -13.26 -2.61 5.78
C LEU A 71 -13.01 -1.87 4.47
N VAL A 72 -11.80 -1.99 3.91
CA VAL A 72 -11.46 -1.42 2.61
C VAL A 72 -12.40 -1.95 1.53
N ARG A 73 -12.63 -3.27 1.50
CA ARG A 73 -13.56 -3.90 0.54
C ARG A 73 -14.98 -3.38 0.70
N ARG A 74 -15.45 -3.25 1.95
CA ARG A 74 -16.79 -2.78 2.28
C ARG A 74 -17.03 -1.35 1.84
N PHE A 75 -16.06 -0.46 2.04
CA PHE A 75 -16.22 0.98 1.81
C PHE A 75 -15.70 1.45 0.45
N ALA A 76 -14.95 0.62 -0.29
CA ALA A 76 -14.47 0.95 -1.63
C ALA A 76 -15.55 1.47 -2.60
N PRO A 77 -16.82 1.03 -2.57
CA PRO A 77 -17.86 1.59 -3.44
C PRO A 77 -18.28 3.03 -3.11
N LEU A 78 -17.98 3.54 -1.90
CA LEU A 78 -18.39 4.87 -1.46
C LEU A 78 -17.58 5.98 -2.16
N PRO A 79 -18.09 7.23 -2.18
CA PRO A 79 -17.27 8.41 -2.46
C PRO A 79 -16.02 8.45 -1.58
N VAL A 80 -14.91 9.01 -2.08
CA VAL A 80 -13.59 8.90 -1.43
C VAL A 80 -13.61 9.54 -0.04
N GLU A 81 -14.31 10.66 0.12
CA GLU A 81 -14.47 11.39 1.37
C GLU A 81 -15.28 10.58 2.40
N GLU A 82 -16.35 9.93 1.96
CA GLU A 82 -17.18 9.06 2.81
C GLU A 82 -16.43 7.80 3.20
N PHE A 83 -15.66 7.21 2.29
CA PHE A 83 -14.78 6.09 2.57
C PHE A 83 -13.76 6.46 3.65
N ALA A 84 -13.03 7.58 3.47
CA ALA A 84 -12.05 8.04 4.45
C ALA A 84 -12.68 8.26 5.83
N THR A 85 -13.84 8.93 5.86
CA THR A 85 -14.58 9.22 7.10
C THR A 85 -15.03 7.93 7.79
N ALA A 86 -15.58 6.98 7.04
CA ALA A 86 -16.03 5.70 7.59
C ALA A 86 -14.88 4.88 8.18
N LEU A 87 -13.73 4.87 7.51
CA LEU A 87 -12.56 4.10 7.96
C LEU A 87 -11.96 4.65 9.26
N VAL A 88 -11.83 5.98 9.35
CA VAL A 88 -11.38 6.66 10.58
C VAL A 88 -12.39 6.46 11.72
N ALA A 89 -13.68 6.57 11.44
CA ALA A 89 -14.74 6.37 12.44
C ALA A 89 -14.71 4.95 13.02
N VAL A 90 -14.49 3.93 12.20
CA VAL A 90 -14.35 2.55 12.69
C VAL A 90 -13.13 2.41 13.60
N ALA A 91 -11.97 2.96 13.22
CA ALA A 91 -10.78 2.92 14.07
C ALA A 91 -11.05 3.61 15.43
N GLN A 92 -11.63 4.81 15.43
CA GLN A 92 -11.96 5.53 16.67
C GLN A 92 -13.02 4.82 17.53
N ALA A 93 -13.91 4.04 16.92
CA ALA A 93 -14.93 3.28 17.64
C ALA A 93 -14.38 2.00 18.29
N GLN A 94 -13.21 1.52 17.88
CA GLN A 94 -12.56 0.36 18.53
C GLN A 94 -12.12 0.75 19.95
N GLY A 95 -11.43 1.86 20.12
CA GLY A 95 -10.96 2.27 21.43
C GLY A 95 -10.15 3.57 21.39
N PRO A 96 -9.46 3.89 22.50
CA PRO A 96 -8.56 5.05 22.56
C PRO A 96 -7.50 4.97 21.46
N VAL A 97 -7.30 6.09 20.78
CA VAL A 97 -6.26 6.26 19.76
C VAL A 97 -5.00 6.76 20.46
N GLU A 98 -4.02 5.86 20.63
CA GLU A 98 -2.76 6.15 21.33
C GLU A 98 -1.63 6.58 20.38
N ASP A 99 -1.81 6.36 19.07
CA ASP A 99 -0.85 6.67 18.01
C ASP A 99 -1.53 7.42 16.85
N ASP A 100 -0.74 8.08 16.00
CA ASP A 100 -1.26 8.93 14.93
C ASP A 100 -1.98 8.11 13.83
N LEU A 101 -3.25 8.45 13.57
CA LEU A 101 -4.01 7.91 12.44
C LEU A 101 -3.77 8.74 11.17
N THR A 102 -3.00 8.18 10.24
CA THR A 102 -2.79 8.77 8.91
C THR A 102 -3.46 7.90 7.86
N LEU A 103 -4.24 8.52 6.97
CA LEU A 103 -4.93 7.85 5.88
C LEU A 103 -4.82 8.68 4.59
N VAL A 104 -4.45 8.02 3.50
CA VAL A 104 -4.46 8.60 2.16
C VAL A 104 -5.18 7.64 1.22
N ILE A 105 -6.24 8.14 0.57
CA ILE A 105 -7.01 7.41 -0.42
C ILE A 105 -6.91 8.14 -1.75
N VAL A 106 -6.44 7.44 -2.78
CA VAL A 106 -6.35 7.96 -4.14
C VAL A 106 -7.26 7.12 -5.00
N ARG A 107 -8.23 7.74 -5.69
CA ARG A 107 -9.04 7.07 -6.70
C ARG A 107 -8.73 7.62 -8.07
N ALA A 108 -8.43 6.73 -9.00
CA ALA A 108 -8.23 7.12 -10.39
C ALA A 108 -9.56 7.61 -10.99
N ALA A 109 -9.66 8.92 -11.17
CA ALA A 109 -10.70 9.49 -12.02
C ALA A 109 -10.45 9.05 -13.46
N GLY A 110 -11.51 8.76 -14.20
CA GLY A 110 -11.40 8.65 -15.64
C GLY A 110 -10.90 9.98 -16.18
N HIS A 111 -9.93 9.94 -17.08
CA HIS A 111 -9.74 11.09 -17.94
C HIS A 111 -10.96 11.14 -18.86
N ALA A 112 -11.82 12.16 -18.71
CA ALA A 112 -12.61 12.58 -19.86
C ALA A 112 -11.59 12.78 -20.98
N ALA A 113 -11.74 12.06 -22.09
CA ALA A 113 -10.80 12.13 -23.19
C ALA A 113 -10.54 13.60 -23.50
N LEU A 114 -9.33 14.08 -23.19
CA LEU A 114 -8.89 15.38 -23.65
C LEU A 114 -9.02 15.32 -25.16
N GLY A 115 -10.00 16.05 -25.70
CA GLY A 115 -10.22 16.12 -27.13
C GLY A 115 -8.89 16.39 -27.81
N ALA A 116 -8.52 15.53 -28.74
CA ALA A 116 -7.29 15.66 -29.50
C ALA A 116 -7.33 16.97 -30.30
N THR A 117 -6.78 18.04 -29.73
CA THR A 117 -6.32 19.20 -30.49
C THR A 117 -4.82 19.26 -30.34
N GLY A 118 -4.15 18.80 -31.40
CA GLY A 118 -2.70 18.69 -31.44
C GLY A 118 -2.01 20.04 -31.32
N LYS A 119 -0.95 20.06 -30.53
CA LYS A 119 0.36 20.52 -30.98
C LYS A 119 1.41 19.57 -30.40
N GLU A 120 2.04 18.81 -31.28
CA GLU A 120 3.22 18.02 -30.96
C GLU A 120 4.35 19.00 -30.58
N SER A 121 4.93 18.80 -29.40
CA SER A 121 6.25 19.34 -29.07
C SER A 121 7.17 18.15 -28.83
N SER A 122 8.05 17.94 -29.80
CA SER A 122 9.04 16.87 -29.84
C SER A 122 10.03 17.02 -28.69
N ALA A 123 9.93 16.13 -27.70
CA ALA A 123 11.04 15.69 -26.88
C ALA A 123 11.09 14.16 -26.92
N ALA A 124 12.29 13.63 -27.16
CA ALA A 124 12.55 12.26 -27.60
C ALA A 124 11.83 11.17 -26.78
N ARG A 125 11.07 10.34 -27.49
CA ARG A 125 10.36 9.17 -26.96
C ARG A 125 11.31 7.97 -26.96
N ALA A 126 11.77 7.54 -25.78
CA ALA A 126 12.40 6.24 -25.64
C ALA A 126 11.31 5.13 -25.71
N PRO A 127 11.58 3.97 -26.32
CA PRO A 127 10.56 2.95 -26.53
C PRO A 127 10.17 2.29 -25.21
N HIS A 128 8.89 2.44 -24.83
CA HIS A 128 8.30 1.71 -23.71
C HIS A 128 8.25 0.22 -24.07
N ALA A 129 9.02 -0.59 -23.34
CA ALA A 129 8.95 -2.04 -23.41
C ALA A 129 7.53 -2.51 -23.07
N ARG A 130 6.98 -3.39 -23.90
CA ARG A 130 5.68 -4.04 -23.66
C ARG A 130 5.78 -4.84 -22.35
N ILE A 131 4.91 -4.54 -21.40
CA ILE A 131 4.83 -5.23 -20.11
C ILE A 131 3.94 -6.47 -20.28
N PRO A 132 4.42 -7.69 -20.00
CA PRO A 132 3.59 -8.89 -20.02
C PRO A 132 2.60 -8.89 -18.83
N PRO A 133 1.47 -9.61 -18.91
CA PRO A 133 0.54 -9.73 -17.78
C PRO A 133 1.24 -10.44 -16.61
N ALA A 134 1.05 -9.92 -15.40
CA ALA A 134 1.71 -10.40 -14.19
C ALA A 134 1.15 -11.75 -13.72
N CYS A 135 2.01 -12.65 -13.26
CA CYS A 135 1.78 -13.47 -12.05
C CYS A 135 3.02 -14.32 -11.70
N ALA A 136 3.63 -14.06 -10.54
CA ALA A 136 4.24 -15.06 -9.63
C ALA A 136 5.00 -14.32 -8.52
N SER A 137 4.51 -14.42 -7.29
CA SER A 137 5.22 -13.96 -6.10
C SER A 137 6.54 -14.73 -5.97
N ARG A 138 7.67 -14.04 -6.15
CA ARG A 138 8.98 -14.59 -5.75
C ARG A 138 9.19 -14.29 -4.28
N ARG A 139 9.22 -15.35 -3.46
CA ARG A 139 9.76 -15.27 -2.09
C ARG A 139 11.22 -14.81 -2.18
N LYS A 140 11.57 -13.73 -1.48
CA LYS A 140 12.97 -13.40 -1.22
C LYS A 140 13.41 -14.17 0.02
N THR A 141 14.35 -15.09 -0.15
CA THR A 141 15.13 -15.68 0.94
C THR A 141 16.07 -14.62 1.49
N VAL A 142 15.98 -14.33 2.78
CA VAL A 142 17.02 -13.57 3.49
C VAL A 142 18.16 -14.55 3.78
N ALA A 143 19.32 -14.33 3.16
CA ALA A 143 20.52 -15.07 3.52
C ALA A 143 21.05 -14.56 4.87
N ALA A 144 20.87 -15.35 5.92
CA ALA A 144 21.55 -15.13 7.20
C ALA A 144 23.06 -15.38 7.00
N GLY A 145 23.88 -14.34 7.12
CA GLY A 145 25.33 -14.46 7.12
C GLY A 145 25.83 -15.17 8.37
N ASN A 146 26.52 -16.30 8.20
CA ASN A 146 27.15 -17.06 9.28
C ASN A 146 28.28 -16.24 9.94
N ALA A 147 28.10 -15.84 11.20
CA ALA A 147 29.18 -15.35 12.05
C ALA A 147 29.94 -16.54 12.65
N ARG A 148 31.27 -16.52 12.44
CA ARG A 148 32.23 -17.60 12.72
C ARG A 148 32.37 -17.85 14.22
N THR A 149 32.38 -19.13 14.60
CA THR A 149 32.85 -19.61 15.90
C THR A 149 34.38 -19.47 15.99
N GLY A 150 34.84 -18.46 16.72
CA GLY A 150 36.24 -18.33 17.13
C GLY A 150 36.47 -19.05 18.46
N ARG A 151 37.08 -20.24 18.40
CA ARG A 151 37.63 -20.95 19.56
C ARG A 151 39.10 -20.56 19.69
N ALA A 152 39.52 -19.98 20.81
CA ALA A 152 40.95 -19.87 21.14
C ALA A 152 41.17 -19.85 22.67
N ARG A 153 41.76 -20.96 23.13
CA ARG A 153 42.58 -21.24 24.32
C ARG A 153 41.93 -21.13 25.70
#